data_AF-A0A381XZQ3-F1
#
_entry.id   AF-A0A381XZQ3-F1
#
_cell.length_a   1.000
_cell.length_b   1.000
_cell.length_c   1.000
_cell.angle_alpha   90.00
_cell.angle_beta   90.00
_cell.angle_gamma   90.00
#
_symmetry.space_group_name_H-M   'P 1'
#
loop_
_entity.id
_entity.type
_entity.pdbx_description
1 polymer ?
#
loop_
_entity_poly.entity_id
_entity_poly.type
_entity_poly.pdbx_seq_one_letter_code
_entity_poly.pdbx_strand_id
1 'polypeptide(L)'
;VNGANVTAICSRREHNPSDLEEQYGIPLKPYTNYDQFIADPDIDIIDICTPHPFHPDQAVAAAEAGKHLIIEKPISIDYESAKRIQSAVSLNGVSVCVCFECRFSKHFTLIRSLVDEGLLGDLHYAEVDYYHGIGPWYGQYDWNVKKDFGGSSLLTAGCHALDAMLFFMDGKVEEVTSYQTKSRSQHFDPYEYKTTSVTILKFKGSERIAKVTSCVDCLQPYYFHV
;
A
#
# COMPACT_ATOMS: atom_id res chain seq x y z
N VAL A 1 -19.23 -1.92 -2.90
CA VAL A 1 -19.81 -0.59 -3.22
C VAL A 1 -21.11 -0.85 -3.96
N ASN A 2 -22.25 -0.37 -3.44
CA ASN A 2 -23.53 -0.56 -4.15
C ASN A 2 -23.46 0.17 -5.50
N GLY A 3 -23.72 -0.55 -6.59
CA GLY A 3 -23.72 0.00 -7.95
C GLY A 3 -22.36 0.01 -8.67
N ALA A 4 -21.28 -0.53 -8.07
CA ALA A 4 -20.02 -0.72 -8.78
C ALA A 4 -19.96 -2.11 -9.44
N ASN A 5 -19.50 -2.17 -10.69
CA ASN A 5 -19.31 -3.41 -11.44
C ASN A 5 -17.87 -3.53 -11.90
N VAL A 6 -17.29 -4.73 -11.79
CA VAL A 6 -16.01 -5.04 -12.44
C VAL A 6 -16.31 -5.45 -13.87
N THR A 7 -15.82 -4.69 -14.85
CA THR A 7 -16.21 -4.84 -16.27
C THR A 7 -15.07 -5.30 -17.17
N ALA A 8 -13.82 -5.11 -16.74
CA ALA A 8 -12.65 -5.35 -17.58
C ALA A 8 -11.41 -5.71 -16.75
N ILE A 9 -10.44 -6.33 -17.41
CA ILE A 9 -9.11 -6.63 -16.85
C ILE A 9 -8.05 -6.25 -17.87
N CYS A 10 -6.97 -5.62 -17.40
CA CYS A 10 -5.80 -5.32 -18.23
C CYS A 10 -4.58 -6.11 -17.71
N SER A 11 -3.97 -6.91 -18.56
CA SER A 11 -2.83 -7.78 -18.22
C SER A 11 -1.91 -7.93 -19.41
N ARG A 12 -0.60 -8.09 -19.18
CA ARG A 12 0.34 -8.44 -20.25
C ARG A 12 0.07 -9.83 -20.84
N ARG A 13 -0.63 -10.68 -20.10
CA ARG A 13 -1.04 -12.02 -20.55
C ARG A 13 -2.35 -11.87 -21.33
N GLU A 14 -2.44 -12.55 -22.46
CA GLU A 14 -3.72 -12.71 -23.15
C GLU A 14 -4.65 -13.58 -22.30
N HIS A 15 -5.89 -13.11 -22.17
CA HIS A 15 -6.95 -13.83 -21.48
C HIS A 15 -8.09 -14.10 -22.46
N ASN A 16 -8.64 -15.30 -22.42
CA ASN A 16 -9.87 -15.61 -23.13
C ASN A 16 -11.07 -15.13 -22.28
N PRO A 17 -11.98 -14.30 -22.84
CA PRO A 17 -13.18 -13.85 -22.12
C PRO A 17 -14.00 -14.97 -21.49
N SER A 18 -14.12 -16.14 -22.15
CA SER A 18 -14.90 -17.26 -21.60
C SER A 18 -14.30 -17.81 -20.31
N ASP A 19 -12.97 -17.87 -20.24
CA ASP A 19 -12.26 -18.44 -19.09
C ASP A 19 -12.36 -17.48 -17.90
N LEU A 20 -12.33 -16.16 -18.17
CA LEU A 20 -12.56 -15.14 -17.14
C LEU A 20 -13.99 -15.20 -16.61
N GLU A 21 -14.98 -15.35 -17.48
CA GLU A 21 -16.38 -15.47 -17.08
C GLU A 21 -16.64 -16.74 -16.27
N GLU A 22 -16.06 -17.87 -16.67
CA GLU A 22 -16.12 -19.12 -15.91
C GLU A 22 -15.47 -18.96 -14.52
N GLN A 23 -14.31 -18.31 -14.44
CA GLN A 23 -13.57 -18.15 -13.18
C GLN A 23 -14.23 -17.17 -12.21
N TYR A 24 -14.72 -16.03 -12.71
CA TYR A 24 -15.19 -14.93 -11.87
C TYR A 24 -16.71 -14.78 -11.83
N GLY A 25 -17.45 -15.52 -12.66
CA GLY A 25 -18.91 -15.52 -12.71
C GLY A 25 -19.52 -14.25 -13.33
N ILE A 26 -18.71 -13.43 -13.99
CA ILE A 26 -19.12 -12.17 -14.64
C ILE A 26 -18.35 -12.00 -15.96
N PRO A 27 -18.98 -11.43 -17.01
CA PRO A 27 -18.28 -11.15 -18.25
C PRO A 27 -17.26 -10.04 -18.04
N LEU A 28 -16.00 -10.30 -18.41
CA LEU A 28 -14.90 -9.34 -18.33
C LEU A 28 -14.30 -9.11 -19.71
N LYS A 29 -14.13 -7.85 -20.10
CA LYS A 29 -13.42 -7.46 -21.31
C LYS A 29 -11.90 -7.49 -21.05
N PRO A 30 -11.12 -8.40 -21.69
CA PRO A 30 -9.69 -8.44 -21.50
C PRO A 30 -8.98 -7.41 -22.38
N TYR A 31 -7.94 -6.80 -21.81
CA TYR A 31 -7.04 -5.88 -22.49
C TYR A 31 -5.59 -6.32 -22.31
N THR A 32 -4.79 -6.18 -23.37
CA THR A 32 -3.33 -6.38 -23.32
C THR A 32 -2.52 -5.10 -23.51
N ASN A 33 -3.20 -4.03 -23.92
CA ASN A 33 -2.61 -2.70 -24.11
C ASN A 33 -3.25 -1.72 -23.12
N TYR A 34 -2.42 -1.09 -22.29
CA TYR A 34 -2.87 -0.19 -21.25
C TYR A 34 -3.47 1.11 -21.80
N ASP A 35 -2.93 1.65 -22.89
CA ASP A 35 -3.45 2.87 -23.53
C ASP A 35 -4.88 2.66 -24.06
N GLN A 36 -5.17 1.48 -24.61
CA GLN A 36 -6.53 1.12 -25.02
C GLN A 36 -7.45 0.95 -23.81
N PHE A 37 -6.95 0.39 -22.71
CA PHE A 37 -7.71 0.20 -21.48
C PHE A 37 -8.13 1.54 -20.87
N ILE A 38 -7.19 2.48 -20.71
CA ILE A 38 -7.49 3.80 -20.14
C ILE A 38 -8.31 4.69 -21.09
N ALA A 39 -8.31 4.42 -22.39
CA ALA A 39 -9.13 5.13 -23.38
C ALA A 39 -10.58 4.61 -23.48
N ASP A 40 -10.91 3.48 -22.86
CA ASP A 40 -12.27 2.92 -22.92
C ASP A 40 -13.26 3.87 -22.20
N PRO A 41 -14.27 4.44 -22.90
CA PRO A 41 -15.26 5.31 -22.28
C PRO A 41 -16.16 4.59 -21.27
N ASP A 42 -16.24 3.26 -21.30
CA ASP A 42 -17.09 2.47 -20.39
C ASP A 42 -16.42 2.15 -19.03
N ILE A 43 -15.18 2.63 -18.81
CA ILE A 43 -14.44 2.45 -17.55
C ILE A 43 -14.41 3.78 -16.77
N ASP A 44 -15.01 3.80 -15.59
CA ASP A 44 -15.01 4.98 -14.70
C ASP A 44 -13.82 5.00 -13.73
N ILE A 45 -13.48 3.83 -13.19
CA ILE A 45 -12.49 3.64 -12.11
C ILE A 45 -11.49 2.56 -12.55
N ILE A 46 -10.20 2.80 -12.32
CA ILE A 46 -9.12 1.83 -12.54
C ILE A 46 -8.54 1.42 -11.20
N ASP A 47 -8.47 0.11 -10.96
CA ASP A 47 -7.77 -0.49 -9.83
C ASP A 47 -6.37 -0.97 -10.27
N ILE A 48 -5.33 -0.33 -9.73
CA ILE A 48 -3.93 -0.57 -10.09
C ILE A 48 -3.32 -1.53 -9.08
N CYS A 49 -3.19 -2.80 -9.48
CA CYS A 49 -2.62 -3.90 -8.68
C CYS A 49 -1.31 -4.46 -9.27
N THR A 50 -0.55 -3.63 -9.98
CA THR A 50 0.71 -4.04 -10.62
C THR A 50 1.87 -3.97 -9.62
N PRO A 51 3.10 -4.41 -9.99
CA PRO A 51 4.24 -4.18 -9.10
C PRO A 51 4.51 -2.68 -8.88
N HIS A 52 4.93 -2.32 -7.65
CA HIS A 52 5.04 -0.93 -7.18
C HIS A 52 5.74 0.06 -8.12
N PRO A 53 6.83 -0.30 -8.83
CA PRO A 53 7.53 0.65 -9.71
C PRO A 53 6.70 1.13 -10.90
N PHE A 54 5.64 0.39 -11.27
CA PHE A 54 4.79 0.72 -12.40
C PHE A 54 3.59 1.58 -12.02
N HIS A 55 3.25 1.64 -10.72
CA HIS A 55 2.14 2.46 -10.21
C HIS A 55 2.23 3.94 -10.68
N PRO A 56 3.38 4.63 -10.65
CA PRO A 56 3.42 6.05 -10.96
C PRO A 56 3.01 6.37 -12.39
N ASP A 57 3.59 5.69 -13.38
CA ASP A 57 3.30 5.98 -14.78
C ASP A 57 1.87 5.53 -15.14
N GLN A 58 1.39 4.41 -14.58
CA GLN A 58 0.03 3.94 -14.77
C GLN A 58 -1.00 4.90 -14.16
N ALA A 59 -0.81 5.30 -12.90
CA ALA A 59 -1.71 6.20 -12.21
C ALA A 59 -1.76 7.59 -12.86
N VAL A 60 -0.61 8.11 -13.30
CA VAL A 60 -0.55 9.39 -14.03
C VAL A 60 -1.32 9.30 -15.34
N ALA A 61 -1.06 8.28 -16.17
CA ALA A 61 -1.75 8.13 -17.45
C ALA A 61 -3.27 7.93 -17.29
N ALA A 62 -3.69 7.12 -16.31
CA ALA A 62 -5.11 6.93 -16.00
C ALA A 62 -5.78 8.23 -15.50
N ALA A 63 -5.10 9.01 -14.64
CA ALA A 63 -5.61 10.30 -14.19
C ALA A 63 -5.74 11.31 -15.35
N GLU A 64 -4.76 11.36 -16.26
CA GLU A 64 -4.79 12.19 -17.48
C GLU A 64 -5.91 11.77 -18.44
N ALA A 65 -6.27 10.49 -18.46
CA ALA A 65 -7.44 9.97 -19.18
C ALA A 65 -8.78 10.22 -18.45
N GLY A 66 -8.77 10.93 -17.31
CA GLY A 66 -9.96 11.27 -16.53
C GLY A 66 -10.52 10.12 -15.70
N LYS A 67 -9.75 9.04 -15.48
CA LYS A 67 -10.19 7.87 -14.71
C LYS A 67 -9.96 8.08 -13.22
N HIS A 68 -10.95 7.70 -12.41
CA HIS A 68 -10.76 7.60 -10.96
C HIS A 68 -9.89 6.40 -10.62
N LEU A 69 -9.18 6.46 -9.48
CA LEU A 69 -8.14 5.47 -9.17
C LEU A 69 -8.39 4.78 -7.83
N ILE A 70 -8.20 3.47 -7.83
CA ILE A 70 -7.79 2.69 -6.67
C ILE A 70 -6.36 2.25 -6.94
N ILE A 71 -5.43 2.45 -6.00
CA ILE A 71 -4.02 2.13 -6.21
C ILE A 71 -3.54 1.28 -5.04
N GLU A 72 -2.98 0.11 -5.35
CA GLU A 72 -2.32 -0.71 -4.35
C GLU A 72 -1.16 0.02 -3.66
N LYS A 73 -0.93 -0.35 -2.41
CA LYS A 73 0.17 0.20 -1.63
C LYS A 73 1.48 -0.57 -1.91
N PRO A 74 2.63 0.09 -1.76
CA PRO A 74 2.81 1.54 -1.77
C PRO A 74 2.54 2.11 -3.16
N ILE A 75 2.07 3.36 -3.23
CA ILE A 75 1.78 4.03 -4.51
C ILE A 75 3.03 4.28 -5.37
N SER A 76 4.22 4.22 -4.76
CA SER A 76 5.51 4.35 -5.43
C SER A 76 6.62 3.86 -4.48
N ILE A 77 7.83 3.70 -5.02
CA ILE A 77 9.03 3.37 -4.22
C ILE A 77 9.90 4.60 -3.90
N ASP A 78 9.52 5.77 -4.41
CA ASP A 78 10.21 7.03 -4.16
C ASP A 78 9.24 8.20 -4.06
N TYR A 79 9.70 9.27 -3.40
CA TYR A 79 8.89 10.45 -3.07
C TYR A 79 8.51 11.30 -4.29
N GLU A 80 9.40 11.42 -5.27
CA GLU A 80 9.15 12.26 -6.45
C GLU A 80 8.06 11.63 -7.33
N SER A 81 8.08 10.32 -7.49
CA SER A 81 7.02 9.55 -8.13
C SER A 81 5.68 9.66 -7.40
N ALA A 82 5.67 9.60 -6.05
CA ALA A 82 4.44 9.82 -5.27
C ALA A 82 3.86 11.23 -5.53
N LYS A 83 4.71 12.26 -5.56
CA LYS A 83 4.28 13.64 -5.89
C LYS A 83 3.76 13.78 -7.31
N ARG A 84 4.33 13.04 -8.29
CA ARG A 84 3.81 13.00 -9.65
C ARG A 84 2.39 12.48 -9.69
N ILE A 85 2.10 11.38 -8.99
CA ILE A 85 0.74 10.83 -8.87
C ILE A 85 -0.20 11.86 -8.24
N GLN A 86 0.19 12.45 -7.09
CA GLN A 86 -0.60 13.47 -6.41
C GLN A 86 -0.93 14.66 -7.33
N SER A 87 0.06 15.12 -8.10
CA SER A 87 -0.09 16.25 -9.02
C SER A 87 -1.05 15.91 -10.16
N ALA A 88 -0.91 14.74 -10.79
CA ALA A 88 -1.78 14.31 -11.88
C ALA A 88 -3.23 14.14 -11.43
N VAL A 89 -3.46 13.53 -10.26
CA VAL A 89 -4.80 13.40 -9.66
C VAL A 89 -5.42 14.77 -9.42
N SER A 90 -4.67 15.69 -8.82
CA SER A 90 -5.13 17.05 -8.51
C SER A 90 -5.45 17.86 -9.78
N LEU A 91 -4.56 17.84 -10.77
CA LEU A 91 -4.71 18.60 -12.01
C LEU A 91 -5.91 18.15 -12.85
N ASN A 92 -6.20 16.85 -12.86
CA ASN A 92 -7.31 16.28 -13.63
C ASN A 92 -8.63 16.19 -12.84
N GLY A 93 -8.63 16.55 -11.56
CA GLY A 93 -9.84 16.55 -10.72
C GLY A 93 -10.43 15.16 -10.48
N VAL A 94 -9.63 14.10 -10.59
CA VAL A 94 -10.07 12.71 -10.36
C VAL A 94 -9.95 12.34 -8.87
N SER A 95 -10.78 11.40 -8.42
CA SER A 95 -10.65 10.83 -7.07
C SER A 95 -9.64 9.69 -7.05
N VAL A 96 -8.93 9.55 -5.92
CA VAL A 96 -7.99 8.44 -5.68
C VAL A 96 -8.23 7.83 -4.30
N CYS A 97 -8.17 6.50 -4.23
CA CYS A 97 -8.10 5.74 -2.99
C CYS A 97 -6.80 4.92 -2.99
N VAL A 98 -6.01 5.01 -1.93
CA VAL A 98 -4.86 4.12 -1.73
C VAL A 98 -5.32 2.92 -0.91
N CYS A 99 -5.01 1.71 -1.37
CA CYS A 99 -5.44 0.46 -0.75
C CYS A 99 -4.68 0.19 0.56
N PHE A 100 -5.08 0.89 1.63
CA PHE A 100 -4.75 0.55 3.02
C PHE A 100 -5.95 -0.14 3.67
N GLU A 101 -6.17 -1.39 3.24
CA GLU A 101 -7.26 -2.26 3.64
C GLU A 101 -7.39 -2.44 5.15
N CYS A 102 -6.28 -2.37 5.89
CA CYS A 102 -6.30 -2.54 7.35
C CYS A 102 -7.22 -1.53 8.05
N ARG A 103 -7.37 -0.31 7.52
CA ARG A 103 -8.30 0.72 8.05
C ARG A 103 -9.76 0.28 8.06
N PHE A 104 -10.13 -0.67 7.19
CA PHE A 104 -11.47 -1.22 7.08
C PHE A 104 -11.67 -2.53 7.86
N SER A 105 -10.62 -3.02 8.51
CA SER A 105 -10.71 -4.20 9.36
C SER A 105 -11.47 -3.89 10.65
N LYS A 106 -12.24 -4.87 11.16
CA LYS A 106 -12.96 -4.74 12.44
C LYS A 106 -12.03 -4.36 13.60
N HIS A 107 -10.80 -4.86 13.55
CA HIS A 107 -9.79 -4.59 14.55
C HIS A 107 -9.44 -3.08 14.59
N PHE A 108 -9.13 -2.48 13.43
CA PHE A 108 -8.73 -1.08 13.40
C PHE A 108 -9.92 -0.13 13.56
N THR A 109 -11.09 -0.48 13.01
CA THR A 109 -12.29 0.33 13.24
C THR A 109 -12.68 0.35 14.70
N LEU A 110 -12.46 -0.75 15.45
CA LEU A 110 -12.68 -0.77 16.89
C LEU A 110 -11.71 0.18 17.60
N ILE A 111 -10.40 0.06 17.35
CA ILE A 111 -9.39 0.94 17.97
C ILE A 111 -9.71 2.41 17.66
N ARG A 112 -10.03 2.72 16.39
CA ARG A 112 -10.42 4.06 15.97
C ARG A 112 -11.64 4.58 16.74
N SER A 113 -12.67 3.76 16.93
CA SER A 113 -13.85 4.11 17.74
C SER A 113 -13.47 4.44 19.18
N LEU A 114 -12.58 3.65 19.80
CA LEU A 114 -12.12 3.92 21.18
C LEU A 114 -11.38 5.26 21.30
N VAL A 115 -10.58 5.62 20.29
CA VAL A 115 -9.89 6.92 20.24
C VAL A 115 -10.90 8.04 20.00
N ASP A 116 -11.82 7.89 19.06
CA ASP A 116 -12.82 8.91 18.71
C ASP A 116 -13.78 9.21 19.87
N GLU A 117 -14.14 8.17 20.64
CA GLU A 117 -14.97 8.28 21.84
C GLU A 117 -14.20 8.82 23.07
N GLY A 118 -12.89 9.04 22.94
CA GLY A 118 -12.05 9.56 24.03
C GLY A 118 -11.84 8.57 25.19
N LEU A 119 -12.09 7.27 24.96
CA LEU A 119 -12.02 6.25 26.01
C LEU A 119 -10.60 5.98 26.51
N LEU A 120 -9.59 6.35 25.72
CA LEU A 120 -8.17 6.25 26.06
C LEU A 120 -7.59 7.58 26.61
N GLY A 121 -8.42 8.62 26.74
CA GLY A 121 -7.98 9.97 27.10
C GLY A 121 -7.10 10.60 26.01
N ASP A 122 -6.22 11.51 26.43
CA ASP A 122 -5.28 12.16 25.52
C ASP A 122 -4.11 11.21 25.18
N LEU A 123 -4.09 10.72 23.94
CA LEU A 123 -3.00 9.88 23.45
C LEU A 123 -1.68 10.67 23.51
N HIS A 124 -0.69 10.14 24.22
CA HIS A 124 0.67 10.71 24.29
C HIS A 124 1.73 9.80 23.66
N TYR A 125 1.42 8.51 23.50
CA TYR A 125 2.31 7.50 22.94
C TYR A 125 1.53 6.38 22.24
N ALA A 126 2.07 5.85 21.16
CA ALA A 126 1.58 4.64 20.50
C ALA A 126 2.73 3.86 19.85
N GLU A 127 2.55 2.54 19.73
CA GLU A 127 3.42 1.67 18.94
C GLU A 127 2.59 0.90 17.93
N VAL A 128 3.07 0.82 16.69
CA VAL A 128 2.47 -0.07 15.70
C VAL A 128 3.56 -0.82 14.95
N ASP A 129 3.51 -2.13 14.98
CA ASP A 129 4.58 -2.98 14.47
C ASP A 129 4.07 -3.98 13.42
N TYR A 130 4.72 -4.00 12.26
CA TYR A 130 4.47 -4.94 11.18
C TYR A 130 5.56 -6.02 11.14
N TYR A 131 5.20 -7.25 11.54
CA TYR A 131 6.13 -8.37 11.62
C TYR A 131 5.65 -9.46 10.68
N HIS A 132 6.37 -9.66 9.58
CA HIS A 132 5.99 -10.62 8.55
C HIS A 132 7.21 -11.31 7.98
N GLY A 133 7.37 -12.61 8.23
CA GLY A 133 8.44 -13.38 7.61
C GLY A 133 8.24 -13.57 6.11
N ILE A 134 8.61 -12.57 5.30
CA ILE A 134 8.55 -12.63 3.83
C ILE A 134 9.84 -13.31 3.36
N GLY A 135 9.86 -14.64 3.44
CA GLY A 135 10.94 -15.51 2.97
C GLY A 135 10.54 -16.36 1.76
N PRO A 136 11.37 -17.32 1.31
CA PRO A 136 11.14 -18.14 0.12
C PRO A 136 9.82 -18.93 0.08
N TRP A 137 9.13 -19.03 1.21
CA TRP A 137 7.81 -19.65 1.35
C TRP A 137 6.64 -18.70 1.00
N TYR A 138 6.90 -17.43 0.70
CA TYR A 138 5.88 -16.41 0.46
C TYR A 138 5.98 -15.86 -0.98
N GLY A 139 4.86 -15.80 -1.70
CA GLY A 139 4.85 -15.51 -3.14
C GLY A 139 5.38 -14.12 -3.54
N GLN A 140 5.40 -13.16 -2.61
CA GLN A 140 5.99 -11.84 -2.82
C GLN A 140 7.53 -11.86 -2.80
N TYR A 141 8.15 -12.88 -2.22
CA TYR A 141 9.59 -12.90 -1.93
C TYR A 141 10.47 -12.67 -3.16
N ASP A 142 10.25 -13.41 -4.24
CA ASP A 142 11.15 -13.45 -5.40
C ASP A 142 11.39 -12.07 -6.04
N TRP A 143 10.35 -11.24 -6.11
CA TRP A 143 10.46 -9.88 -6.63
C TRP A 143 10.72 -8.85 -5.53
N ASN A 144 10.22 -9.08 -4.31
CA ASN A 144 10.33 -8.12 -3.23
C ASN A 144 11.76 -7.96 -2.69
N VAL A 145 12.61 -8.99 -2.81
CA VAL A 145 14.02 -8.89 -2.39
C VAL A 145 14.81 -7.83 -3.15
N LYS A 146 14.33 -7.41 -4.32
CA LYS A 146 14.97 -6.44 -5.19
C LYS A 146 14.69 -5.01 -4.74
N LYS A 147 15.73 -4.18 -4.68
CA LYS A 147 15.59 -2.79 -4.17
C LYS A 147 14.74 -1.92 -5.10
N ASP A 148 14.81 -2.16 -6.39
CA ASP A 148 14.02 -1.47 -7.42
C ASP A 148 12.56 -1.93 -7.48
N PHE A 149 12.16 -2.96 -6.73
CA PHE A 149 10.75 -3.39 -6.59
C PHE A 149 10.22 -3.19 -5.16
N GLY A 150 10.93 -3.70 -4.15
CA GLY A 150 10.53 -3.62 -2.74
C GLY A 150 10.87 -2.28 -2.08
N GLY A 151 11.93 -1.60 -2.54
CA GLY A 151 12.40 -0.32 -2.00
C GLY A 151 13.05 -0.42 -0.60
N SER A 152 12.25 -0.77 0.40
CA SER A 152 12.65 -0.99 1.79
C SER A 152 11.59 -1.85 2.51
N SER A 153 11.91 -2.38 3.70
CA SER A 153 10.90 -3.07 4.51
C SER A 153 9.69 -2.19 4.82
N LEU A 154 9.93 -0.91 5.07
CA LEU A 154 8.87 0.07 5.32
C LEU A 154 7.99 0.29 4.08
N LEU A 155 8.54 0.41 2.87
CA LEU A 155 7.73 0.65 1.67
C LEU A 155 6.88 -0.57 1.31
N THR A 156 7.49 -1.77 1.26
CA THR A 156 6.79 -2.95 0.74
C THR A 156 5.73 -3.52 1.68
N ALA A 157 5.92 -3.37 2.98
CA ALA A 157 5.14 -4.08 3.99
C ALA A 157 4.84 -3.19 5.20
N GLY A 158 5.87 -2.56 5.77
CA GLY A 158 5.74 -1.72 6.95
C GLY A 158 4.85 -0.49 6.78
N CYS A 159 4.51 -0.12 5.55
CA CYS A 159 3.66 1.02 5.23
C CYS A 159 2.26 0.83 5.82
N HIS A 160 1.79 -0.41 6.01
CA HIS A 160 0.56 -0.66 6.76
C HIS A 160 0.68 -0.23 8.24
N ALA A 161 1.80 -0.51 8.90
CA ALA A 161 2.03 -0.08 10.29
C ALA A 161 2.18 1.44 10.41
N LEU A 162 2.88 2.07 9.45
CA LEU A 162 2.95 3.53 9.39
C LEU A 162 1.58 4.15 9.14
N ASP A 163 0.82 3.61 8.20
CA ASP A 163 -0.53 4.06 7.88
C ASP A 163 -1.48 3.94 9.07
N ALA A 164 -1.44 2.81 9.77
CA ALA A 164 -2.20 2.55 10.99
C ALA A 164 -1.83 3.54 12.11
N MET A 165 -0.53 3.76 12.33
CA MET A 165 -0.04 4.73 13.31
C MET A 165 -0.60 6.14 13.03
N LEU A 166 -0.51 6.59 11.78
CA LEU A 166 -1.07 7.89 11.37
C LEU A 166 -2.59 7.92 11.47
N PHE A 167 -3.25 6.79 11.21
CA PHE A 167 -4.69 6.64 11.32
C PHE A 167 -5.21 6.67 12.76
N PHE A 168 -4.43 6.23 13.75
CA PHE A 168 -4.83 6.23 15.17
C PHE A 168 -4.42 7.51 15.92
N MET A 169 -3.24 8.04 15.64
CA MET A 169 -2.70 9.16 16.41
C MET A 169 -3.19 10.54 15.94
N ASP A 170 -3.65 10.65 14.69
CA ASP A 170 -4.05 11.91 14.05
C ASP A 170 -2.98 13.03 14.05
N GLY A 171 -3.14 14.00 13.16
CA GLY A 171 -2.27 15.17 13.09
C GLY A 171 -1.03 14.99 12.22
N LYS A 172 -0.24 16.08 12.10
CA LYS A 172 0.92 16.13 11.22
C LYS A 172 2.18 15.71 11.96
N VAL A 173 2.97 14.84 11.35
CA VAL A 173 4.32 14.52 11.83
C VAL A 173 5.25 15.71 11.52
N GLU A 174 6.06 16.13 12.50
CA GLU A 174 7.08 17.19 12.33
C GLU A 174 8.49 16.64 12.20
N GLU A 175 8.79 15.51 12.85
CA GLU A 175 10.13 14.94 12.91
C GLU A 175 10.05 13.41 12.88
N VAL A 176 11.02 12.80 12.19
CA VAL A 176 11.19 11.36 12.10
C VAL A 176 12.65 11.01 12.28
N THR A 177 12.94 9.98 13.09
CA THR A 177 14.24 9.32 13.15
C THR A 177 14.06 7.82 12.93
N SER A 178 14.89 7.20 12.10
CA SER A 178 14.79 5.78 11.80
C SER A 178 16.15 5.09 11.83
N TYR A 179 16.20 3.92 12.44
CA TYR A 179 17.33 2.99 12.38
C TYR A 179 16.93 1.74 11.61
N GLN A 180 17.89 1.14 10.91
CA GLN A 180 17.65 -0.02 10.06
C GLN A 180 18.70 -1.12 10.30
N THR A 181 18.26 -2.37 10.21
CA THR A 181 19.11 -3.55 10.34
C THR A 181 18.64 -4.67 9.41
N LYS A 182 19.39 -5.76 9.37
CA LYS A 182 19.08 -6.97 8.60
C LYS A 182 19.57 -8.20 9.37
N SER A 183 18.75 -9.25 9.38
CA SER A 183 19.07 -10.56 9.93
C SER A 183 20.25 -11.21 9.19
N ARG A 184 20.96 -12.11 9.87
CA ARG A 184 22.02 -12.94 9.28
C ARG A 184 21.52 -14.29 8.76
N SER A 185 20.21 -14.49 8.73
CA SER A 185 19.60 -15.72 8.23
C SER A 185 19.75 -15.82 6.71
N GLN A 186 20.21 -16.99 6.26
CA GLN A 186 20.35 -17.30 4.84
C GLN A 186 19.04 -17.20 4.06
N HIS A 187 17.89 -17.38 4.73
CA HIS A 187 16.58 -17.22 4.11
C HIS A 187 16.30 -15.79 3.64
N PHE A 188 17.00 -14.79 4.16
CA PHE A 188 16.77 -13.37 3.84
C PHE A 188 18.02 -12.71 3.24
N ASP A 189 19.09 -13.47 3.01
CA ASP A 189 20.32 -13.00 2.35
C ASP A 189 20.04 -12.34 0.99
N PRO A 190 19.12 -12.85 0.14
CA PRO A 190 18.79 -12.22 -1.15
C PRO A 190 18.26 -10.79 -1.09
N TYR A 191 17.73 -10.30 0.03
CA TYR A 191 17.27 -8.91 0.14
C TYR A 191 18.42 -7.91 -0.11
N GLU A 192 18.21 -7.00 -1.06
CA GLU A 192 19.16 -5.95 -1.45
C GLU A 192 19.10 -4.71 -0.56
N TYR A 193 18.18 -4.70 0.42
CA TYR A 193 17.96 -3.62 1.37
C TYR A 193 17.86 -4.15 2.81
N LYS A 194 17.87 -3.22 3.78
CA LYS A 194 17.68 -3.55 5.20
C LYS A 194 16.23 -3.95 5.44
N THR A 195 16.05 -5.13 6.02
CA THR A 195 14.77 -5.84 6.17
C THR A 195 14.05 -5.53 7.47
N THR A 196 14.71 -4.87 8.41
CA THR A 196 14.10 -4.37 9.64
C THR A 196 14.36 -2.88 9.81
N SER A 197 13.32 -2.13 10.17
CA SER A 197 13.43 -0.71 10.55
C SER A 197 12.63 -0.42 11.81
N VAL A 198 13.14 0.49 12.64
CA VAL A 198 12.43 1.08 13.77
C VAL A 198 12.42 2.58 13.55
N THR A 199 11.23 3.15 13.43
CA THR A 199 10.97 4.55 13.10
C THR A 199 10.27 5.22 14.27
N ILE A 200 10.82 6.32 14.76
CA ILE A 200 10.20 7.16 15.80
C ILE A 200 9.66 8.42 15.13
N LEU A 201 8.43 8.79 15.43
CA LEU A 201 7.76 9.98 14.92
C LEU A 201 7.43 10.93 16.07
N LYS A 202 7.55 12.23 15.82
CA LYS A 202 7.07 13.31 16.70
C LYS A 202 5.97 14.11 16.00
N PHE A 203 4.87 14.37 16.69
CA PHE A 203 3.72 15.07 16.12
C PHE A 203 3.77 16.57 16.39
N LYS A 204 3.50 17.35 15.34
CA LYS A 204 3.58 18.81 15.34
C LYS A 204 2.69 19.43 16.40
N GLY A 205 3.26 20.37 17.16
CA GLY A 205 2.52 21.14 18.16
C GLY A 205 2.05 20.32 19.36
N SER A 206 2.70 19.18 19.62
CA SER A 206 2.38 18.31 20.75
C SER A 206 3.65 17.62 21.28
N GLU A 207 3.56 17.04 22.48
CA GLU A 207 4.60 16.17 23.03
C GLU A 207 4.40 14.69 22.62
N ARG A 208 3.43 14.42 21.75
CA ARG A 208 3.07 13.06 21.33
C ARG A 208 4.16 12.48 20.45
N ILE A 209 4.55 11.25 20.77
CA ILE A 209 5.52 10.47 19.98
C ILE A 209 4.93 9.11 19.62
N ALA A 210 5.49 8.48 18.60
CA ALA A 210 5.06 7.18 18.13
C ALA A 210 6.26 6.35 17.69
N LYS A 211 6.14 5.03 17.81
CA LYS A 211 7.11 4.06 17.29
C LYS A 211 6.46 3.16 16.24
N VAL A 212 7.11 3.00 15.09
CA VAL A 212 6.71 2.05 14.05
C VAL A 212 7.85 1.11 13.75
N THR A 213 7.60 -0.19 13.84
CA THR A 213 8.56 -1.20 13.35
C THR A 213 8.06 -1.85 12.08
N SER A 214 8.98 -2.08 11.16
CA SER A 214 8.75 -2.97 10.03
C SER A 214 9.84 -4.02 10.00
N CYS A 215 9.47 -5.28 10.17
CA CYS A 215 10.36 -6.44 10.15
C CYS A 215 9.86 -7.46 9.13
N VAL A 216 10.60 -7.63 8.02
CA VAL A 216 10.25 -8.61 6.97
C VAL A 216 11.08 -9.90 7.01
N ASP A 217 12.01 -9.99 7.97
CA ASP A 217 13.00 -11.07 8.12
C ASP A 217 12.88 -11.84 9.45
N CYS A 218 11.67 -11.87 10.03
CA CYS A 218 11.37 -12.66 11.21
C CYS A 218 10.91 -14.09 10.86
N LEU A 219 11.28 -15.07 11.68
CA LEU A 219 10.82 -16.46 11.59
C LEU A 219 9.64 -16.69 12.54
N GLN A 220 8.49 -16.10 12.24
CA GLN A 220 7.26 -16.24 13.02
C GLN A 220 6.03 -16.04 12.13
N PRO A 221 4.82 -16.42 12.60
CA PRO A 221 3.58 -16.08 11.91
C PRO A 221 3.44 -14.57 11.70
N TYR A 222 2.79 -14.19 10.60
CA TYR A 222 2.46 -12.78 10.36
C TYR A 222 1.69 -12.19 11.55
N TYR A 223 2.19 -11.07 12.07
CA TYR A 223 1.60 -10.40 13.21
C TYR A 223 1.68 -8.88 13.07
N PHE A 224 0.63 -8.23 13.53
CA PHE A 224 0.48 -6.78 13.53
C PHE A 224 0.21 -6.32 14.97
N HIS A 225 1.23 -5.78 15.65
CA HIS A 225 1.07 -5.27 17.01
C HIS A 225 0.55 -3.84 16.97
N VAL A 226 -0.50 -3.54 17.72
CA VAL A 226 -1.08 -2.21 17.92
C VAL A 226 -1.30 -2.00 19.41
#